data_AF-A0A5C9AC56-F1
#
_entry.id   AF-A0A5C9AC56-F1
#
_cell.length_a   1.000
_cell.length_b   1.000
_cell.length_c   1.000
_cell.angle_alpha   90.00
_cell.angle_beta   90.00
_cell.angle_gamma   90.00
#
_symmetry.space_group_name_H-M   'P 1'
#
loop_
_entity.id
_entity.type
_entity.pdbx_description
1 polymer ?
#
loop_
_entity_poly.entity_id
_entity_poly.type
_entity_poly.pdbx_seq_one_letter_code
_entity_poly.pdbx_strand_id
1 'polypeptide(L)' 'MSEKYIVTWDMLQIHARKLASRLMPSEQWKGIIAVSRGGLVPGALLARELGIRHVDTVCI' A
#
# COMPACT_ATOMS: atom_id res chain seq x y z
N MET A 1 11.16 1.04 29.09
CA MET A 1 9.88 1.31 28.40
C MET A 1 10.19 1.41 26.92
N SER A 2 9.58 0.59 26.05
CA SER A 2 9.72 0.76 24.61
C SER A 2 8.94 2.00 24.17
N GLU A 3 9.60 2.96 23.53
CA GLU A 3 8.91 4.09 22.91
C GLU A 3 7.91 3.59 21.85
N LYS A 4 6.70 4.14 21.85
CA LYS A 4 5.70 3.84 20.82
C LYS A 4 6.01 4.66 19.58
N TYR A 5 6.20 3.99 18.45
CA TYR A 5 6.26 4.64 17.15
C TYR A 5 4.83 4.92 16.65
N ILE A 6 4.46 6.20 16.55
CA ILE A 6 3.13 6.62 16.12
C ILE A 6 3.18 7.05 14.65
N VAL A 7 2.31 6.46 13.83
CA VAL A 7 2.20 6.78 12.40
C VAL A 7 0.93 7.58 12.15
N THR A 8 1.06 8.81 11.64
CA THR A 8 -0.08 9.61 11.18
C THR A 8 -0.51 9.20 9.77
N TRP A 9 -1.74 9.54 9.40
CA TRP A 9 -2.28 9.29 8.07
C TRP A 9 -1.42 9.93 6.95
N ASP A 10 -0.95 11.15 7.17
CA ASP A 10 -0.09 11.85 6.22
C ASP A 10 1.24 11.11 6.01
N MET A 11 1.88 10.65 7.10
CA MET A 11 3.11 9.86 6.99
C MET A 11 2.87 8.56 6.22
N LEU A 12 1.80 7.84 6.52
CA LEU A 12 1.44 6.61 5.82
C LEU A 12 1.26 6.86 4.31
N GLN A 13 0.54 7.91 3.93
CA GLN A 13 0.30 8.26 2.53
C GLN A 13 1.56 8.73 1.81
N ILE A 14 2.43 9.51 2.47
CA ILE A 14 3.73 9.93 1.93
C ILE A 14 4.59 8.70 1.63
N HIS A 15 4.64 7.74 2.56
CA HIS A 15 5.39 6.50 2.37
C HIS A 15 4.79 5.62 1.26
N ALA A 16 3.46 5.52 1.18
CA ALA A 16 2.80 4.79 0.10
C ALA A 16 3.12 5.38 -1.29
N ARG A 17 3.13 6.71 -1.44
CA ARG A 17 3.53 7.38 -2.68
C ARG A 17 4.99 7.15 -3.04
N LYS A 18 5.89 7.23 -2.05
CA LYS A 18 7.31 6.94 -2.25
C LYS A 18 7.56 5.48 -2.65
N LEU A 19 6.72 4.56 -2.19
CA LEU A 19 6.75 3.16 -2.63
C LEU A 19 6.19 3.03 -4.05
N ALA A 20 5.04 3.64 -4.36
CA ALA A 20 4.44 3.62 -5.69
C ALA A 20 5.41 4.12 -6.78
N SER A 21 6.19 5.18 -6.52
CA SER A 21 7.17 5.68 -7.49
C SER A 21 8.29 4.68 -7.83
N ARG A 22 8.62 3.77 -6.91
CA ARG A 22 9.58 2.68 -7.13
C ARG A 22 8.99 1.49 -7.88
N LEU A 23 7.66 1.39 -7.93
CA LEU A 23 6.93 0.30 -8.57
C LEU A 23 6.54 0.61 -10.02
N MET A 24 6.90 1.79 -10.54
CA MET A 24 6.67 2.16 -11.95
C MET A 24 7.60 1.37 -12.89
N PRO A 25 7.18 1.06 -14.13
CA PRO A 25 5.85 1.31 -14.73
C PRO A 25 4.76 0.41 -14.13
N SER A 26 3.51 0.86 -14.11
CA SER A 26 2.40 0.11 -13.47
C SER A 26 2.01 -1.16 -14.24
N GLU A 27 2.20 -1.13 -15.55
CA GLU A 27 1.83 -2.18 -16.52
C GLU A 27 2.57 -3.50 -16.29
N GLN A 28 3.68 -3.49 -15.54
CA GLN A 28 4.40 -4.71 -15.16
C GLN A 28 3.63 -5.55 -14.12
N TRP A 29 2.64 -4.97 -13.44
CA TRP A 29 1.87 -5.62 -12.39
C TRP A 29 0.50 -6.08 -12.88
N LYS A 30 0.10 -7.29 -12.48
CA LYS A 30 -1.24 -7.83 -12.77
C LYS A 30 -2.31 -7.37 -11.78
N GLY A 31 -1.90 -6.97 -10.58
CA GLY A 31 -2.79 -6.67 -9.47
C GLY A 31 -2.04 -6.51 -8.15
N ILE A 32 -2.79 -6.24 -7.08
CA ILE A 32 -2.29 -6.12 -5.71
C ILE A 32 -2.97 -7.17 -4.85
N ILE A 33 -2.22 -7.92 -4.04
CA ILE A 33 -2.76 -8.79 -2.99
C ILE A 33 -2.50 -8.13 -1.64
N ALA A 34 -3.56 -7.66 -0.98
CA ALA A 34 -3.47 -7.02 0.34
C ALA A 34 -3.58 -8.06 1.46
N VAL A 35 -2.61 -8.06 2.38
CA VAL A 35 -2.64 -8.92 3.57
C VAL A 35 -3.59 -8.33 4.61
N SER A 36 -4.65 -9.06 4.95
CA SER A 36 -5.66 -8.58 5.90
C SER A 36 -5.14 -8.59 7.35
N ARG A 37 -5.40 -7.57 8.18
CA ARG A 37 -6.09 -6.28 7.90
C ARG A 37 -5.11 -5.13 7.61
N GLY A 38 -3.86 -5.24 8.04
CA GLY A 38 -2.88 -4.14 7.98
C GLY A 38 -2.53 -3.68 6.57
N GLY A 39 -2.64 -4.57 5.58
CA GLY A 39 -2.35 -4.29 4.17
C GLY A 39 -3.50 -3.65 3.40
N LEU A 40 -4.72 -3.56 3.96
CA LEU A 40 -5.89 -3.04 3.24
C LEU A 40 -5.71 -1.58 2.83
N VAL A 41 -5.31 -0.73 3.78
CA VAL A 41 -5.09 0.70 3.52
C VAL A 41 -3.86 0.93 2.62
N PRO A 42 -2.67 0.36 2.90
CA PRO A 42 -1.53 0.48 1.98
C PRO A 42 -1.84 -0.03 0.57
N GLY A 43 -2.54 -1.17 0.46
CA GLY A 43 -2.94 -1.76 -0.82
C GLY A 43 -3.87 -0.82 -1.60
N ALA A 44 -4.84 -0.20 -0.95
CA ALA A 44 -5.73 0.78 -1.57
C ALA A 44 -4.99 2.05 -2.01
N LEU A 45 -4.04 2.54 -1.20
CA LEU A 45 -3.21 3.70 -1.57
C LEU A 45 -2.35 3.39 -2.81
N LEU A 46 -1.70 2.23 -2.85
CA LEU A 46 -0.93 1.79 -4.01
C LEU A 46 -1.81 1.58 -5.25
N ALA A 47 -2.99 0.99 -5.08
CA ALA A 47 -3.96 0.80 -6.16
C ALA A 47 -4.34 2.13 -6.82
N ARG A 48 -4.55 3.18 -6.01
CA ARG A 48 -4.82 4.53 -6.50
C ARG A 48 -3.62 5.13 -7.23
N GLU A 49 -2.43 5.10 -6.63
CA GLU A 49 -1.25 5.76 -7.19
C GLU A 49 -0.74 5.06 -8.47
N LEU A 50 -0.92 3.74 -8.57
CA LEU A 50 -0.54 2.94 -9.75
C LEU A 50 -1.69 2.76 -10.76
N GLY A 51 -2.91 3.19 -10.44
CA GLY A 51 -4.08 2.98 -11.31
C GLY A 51 -4.52 1.51 -11.46
N ILE A 52 -4.16 0.64 -10.50
CA ILE A 52 -4.48 -0.79 -10.52
C ILE A 52 -5.87 -1.02 -9.93
N ARG A 53 -6.78 -1.61 -10.71
CA ARG A 53 -8.14 -1.96 -10.26
C ARG A 53 -8.28 -3.38 -9.73
N HIS A 54 -7.35 -4.26 -10.11
CA HIS A 54 -7.35 -5.65 -9.64
C HIS A 54 -6.67 -5.72 -8.27
N VAL A 55 -7.48 -5.70 -7.20
CA VAL A 55 -7.02 -5.80 -5.81
C VAL A 55 -7.73 -6.99 -5.16
N ASP A 56 -6.95 -7.94 -4.67
CA ASP A 56 -7.43 -9.10 -3.94
C ASP A 56 -6.89 -9.08 -2.50
N THR A 57 -7.35 -10.00 -1.66
CA THR A 57 -6.95 -10.07 -0.24
C THR A 57 -6.55 -11.48 0.16
N VAL A 58 -5.61 -11.58 1.09
CA VAL A 58 -5.26 -12.85 1.73
C VAL A 58 -5.36 -12.71 3.25
N CYS A 59 -5.85 -13.75 3.92
CA CYS A 59 -5.92 -13.87 5.37
C CYS A 59 -5.36 -15.24 5.77
N ILE A 60 -4.65 -15.28 6.91
CA ILE A 60 -4.17 -16.50 7.57
C ILE A 60 -4.99 -16.71 8.84
#